data_AF-A0A965KHM5-F1
#
_entry.id   AF-A0A965KHM5-F1
#
_cell.length_a   1.000
_cell.length_b   1.000
_cell.length_c   1.000
_cell.angle_alpha   90.00
_cell.angle_beta   90.00
_cell.angle_gamma   90.00
#
_symmetry.space_group_name_H-M   'P 1'
#
loop_
_entity.id
_entity.type
_entity.pdbx_description
1 polymer ?
#
loop_
_entity_poly.entity_id
_entity_poly.type
_entity_poly.pdbx_seq_one_letter_code
_entity_poly.pdbx_strand_id
1 'polypeptide(L)'
;MQQTLDFSKELCTSGWNMYPAMALPGSALYKEALEKDYRLPDSYVGYSFHSYETIPMQTEFLSPAEILKFRDRAFIEYHSDPNFLSRIKSKFGEEAVDTILETLKVPLRRKLVEESLN
;
A
#
# COMPACT_ATOMS: atom_id res chain seq x y z
N MET A 1 -10.61 -4.39 -4.80
CA MET A 1 -9.63 -4.19 -3.71
C MET A 1 -10.21 -4.52 -2.33
N GLN A 2 -11.38 -3.98 -1.94
CA GLN A 2 -11.96 -4.22 -0.59
C GLN A 2 -12.15 -5.71 -0.25
N GLN A 3 -12.71 -6.51 -1.16
CA GLN A 3 -12.89 -7.96 -0.94
C GLN A 3 -11.58 -8.68 -0.56
N THR A 4 -10.44 -8.28 -1.13
CA THR A 4 -9.13 -8.84 -0.79
C THR A 4 -8.67 -8.45 0.61
N LEU A 5 -8.95 -7.21 1.04
CA LEU A 5 -8.68 -6.77 2.41
C LEU A 5 -9.56 -7.51 3.41
N ASP A 6 -10.85 -7.64 3.12
CA ASP A 6 -11.81 -8.35 3.98
C ASP A 6 -11.38 -9.81 4.19
N PHE A 7 -11.05 -10.51 3.10
CA PHE A 7 -10.54 -11.88 3.18
C PHE A 7 -9.19 -11.96 3.92
N SER A 8 -8.32 -10.96 3.76
CA SER A 8 -7.07 -10.91 4.51
C SER A 8 -7.32 -10.82 6.03
N LYS A 9 -8.27 -9.97 6.44
CA LYS A 9 -8.65 -9.81 7.85
C LYS A 9 -9.27 -11.09 8.41
N GLU A 10 -10.06 -11.81 7.61
CA GLU A 10 -10.56 -13.14 7.95
C GLU A 10 -9.42 -14.14 8.21
N LEU A 11 -8.41 -14.18 7.33
CA LEU A 11 -7.25 -15.06 7.50
C LEU A 11 -6.33 -14.66 8.66
N CYS A 12 -6.28 -13.36 9.00
CA CYS A 12 -5.51 -12.80 10.12
C CYS A 12 -4.06 -13.33 10.16
N THR A 13 -3.35 -13.22 9.04
CA THR A 13 -1.95 -13.66 8.94
C THR A 13 -1.00 -12.65 9.59
N SER A 14 0.07 -13.14 10.24
CA SER A 14 1.00 -12.29 10.99
C SER A 14 1.98 -11.49 10.13
N GLY A 15 2.21 -11.91 8.88
CA GLY A 15 3.16 -11.30 7.95
C GLY A 15 2.48 -10.59 6.78
N TRP A 16 1.22 -10.16 6.96
CA TRP A 16 0.45 -9.57 5.89
C TRP A 16 1.07 -8.26 5.38
N ASN A 17 1.06 -8.10 4.06
CA ASN A 17 1.46 -6.87 3.40
C ASN A 17 0.57 -6.65 2.17
N MET A 18 0.44 -5.39 1.74
CA MET A 18 -0.24 -5.02 0.51
C MET A 18 0.62 -4.04 -0.28
N TYR A 19 0.92 -4.41 -1.51
CA TYR A 19 1.68 -3.57 -2.43
C TYR A 19 0.83 -3.22 -3.66
N PRO A 20 0.85 -1.95 -4.10
CA PRO A 20 0.33 -1.64 -5.42
C PRO A 20 1.19 -2.32 -6.49
N ALA A 21 0.59 -2.62 -7.64
CA ALA A 21 1.35 -3.07 -8.80
C ALA A 21 2.22 -1.91 -9.31
N MET A 22 3.51 -2.19 -9.55
CA MET A 22 4.46 -1.20 -10.07
C MET A 22 4.88 -1.60 -11.47
N ALA A 23 4.84 -0.64 -12.39
CA ALA A 23 5.36 -0.80 -13.74
C ALA A 23 6.90 -0.68 -13.72
N LEU A 24 7.61 -1.63 -13.11
CA LEU A 24 9.07 -1.56 -12.96
C LEU A 24 9.77 -1.67 -14.33
N PRO A 25 10.85 -0.90 -14.61
CA PRO A 25 11.56 -0.98 -15.88
C PRO A 25 11.96 -2.42 -16.24
N GLY A 26 11.61 -2.85 -17.46
CA GLY A 26 11.84 -4.22 -17.93
C GLY A 26 10.72 -5.23 -17.61
N SER A 27 9.71 -4.85 -16.83
CA SER A 27 8.52 -5.68 -16.58
C SER A 27 7.50 -5.61 -17.73
N ALA A 28 6.61 -6.60 -17.80
CA ALA A 28 5.47 -6.56 -18.73
C ALA A 28 4.55 -5.35 -18.47
N LEU A 29 4.35 -4.97 -17.20
CA LEU A 29 3.56 -3.79 -16.83
C LEU A 29 4.18 -2.48 -17.32
N TYR A 30 5.51 -2.40 -17.35
CA TYR A 30 6.20 -1.25 -17.93
C TYR A 30 5.99 -1.15 -19.43
N LYS A 31 6.06 -2.26 -20.16
CA LYS A 31 5.73 -2.29 -21.59
C LYS A 31 4.29 -1.88 -21.85
N GLU A 32 3.35 -2.42 -21.07
CA GLU A 32 1.93 -2.05 -21.16
C GLU A 32 1.71 -0.56 -20.88
N ALA A 33 2.36 -0.01 -19.85
CA ALA A 33 2.26 1.40 -19.53
C ALA A 33 2.72 2.29 -20.69
N LEU A 34 3.82 1.92 -21.36
CA LEU A 34 4.29 2.64 -22.56
C LEU A 34 3.31 2.52 -23.73
N GLU A 35 2.75 1.33 -23.97
CA GLU A 35 1.79 1.10 -25.06
C GLU A 35 0.47 1.85 -24.86
N LYS A 36 0.03 2.01 -23.61
CA LYS A 36 -1.19 2.71 -23.23
C LYS A 36 -0.99 4.19 -22.88
N ASP A 37 0.23 4.70 -23.03
CA ASP A 37 0.62 6.07 -22.63
C ASP A 37 0.24 6.40 -21.18
N TYR A 38 0.39 5.43 -20.29
CA TYR A 38 0.15 5.60 -18.86
C TYR A 38 1.33 6.32 -18.21
N ARG A 39 1.02 7.19 -17.25
CA ARG A 39 2.03 7.91 -16.49
C ARG A 39 2.94 6.93 -15.73
N LEU A 40 4.23 7.06 -15.96
CA LEU A 40 5.28 6.34 -15.24
C LEU A 40 6.00 7.27 -14.26
N PRO A 41 6.71 6.74 -13.25
CA PRO A 41 7.59 7.53 -12.41
C PRO A 41 8.65 8.32 -13.20
N ASP A 42 8.77 9.62 -12.87
CA ASP A 42 9.72 10.55 -13.49
C ASP A 42 11.19 10.32 -13.04
N SER A 43 11.38 9.56 -11.95
CA SER A 43 12.68 9.26 -11.37
C SER A 43 12.70 7.86 -10.76
N TYR A 44 13.90 7.32 -10.50
CA TYR A 44 14.06 6.04 -9.77
C TYR A 44 13.37 6.06 -8.40
N VAL A 45 13.29 7.21 -7.74
CA VAL A 45 12.65 7.37 -6.43
C VAL A 45 11.15 7.10 -6.51
N GLY A 46 10.49 7.42 -7.62
CA GLY A 46 9.06 7.14 -7.81
C GLY A 46 8.73 5.65 -8.02
N TYR A 47 9.73 4.80 -8.27
CA TYR A 47 9.54 3.33 -8.26
C TYR A 47 9.62 2.71 -6.86
N SER A 48 10.01 3.48 -5.83
CA SER A 48 9.97 3.01 -4.44
C SER A 48 8.53 3.01 -3.92
N PHE A 49 8.07 1.88 -3.39
CA PHE A 49 6.71 1.66 -2.89
C PHE A 49 6.33 2.59 -1.71
N HIS A 50 7.33 3.09 -0.97
CA HIS A 50 7.14 3.96 0.21
C HIS A 50 7.54 5.41 -0.05
N SER A 51 7.96 5.74 -1.27
CA SER A 51 8.32 7.11 -1.64
C SER A 51 7.12 8.06 -1.62
N TYR A 52 7.39 9.33 -1.30
CA TYR A 52 6.43 10.43 -1.46
C TYR A 52 6.01 10.62 -2.92
N GLU A 53 6.91 10.38 -3.86
CA GLU A 53 6.72 10.53 -5.31
C GLU A 53 6.29 9.23 -6.00
N THR A 54 5.89 8.22 -5.24
CA THR A 54 5.55 6.92 -5.82
C THR A 54 4.41 7.03 -6.83
N ILE A 55 4.58 6.39 -7.99
CA ILE A 55 3.53 6.31 -9.03
C ILE A 55 3.32 4.83 -9.36
N PRO A 56 2.28 4.18 -8.79
CA PRO A 56 1.95 2.83 -9.16
C PRO A 56 1.31 2.76 -10.55
N MET A 57 1.27 1.54 -11.09
CA MET A 57 0.55 1.26 -12.31
C MET A 57 -0.95 1.55 -12.10
N GLN A 58 -1.52 2.37 -12.98
CA GLN A 58 -2.95 2.61 -13.00
C GLN A 58 -3.69 1.47 -13.71
N THR A 59 -5.01 1.49 -13.59
CA THR A 59 -5.90 0.60 -14.34
C THR A 59 -6.88 1.43 -15.15
N GLU A 60 -7.69 0.79 -15.98
CA GLU A 60 -8.77 1.45 -16.72
C GLU A 60 -9.83 2.09 -15.80
N PHE A 61 -9.90 1.67 -14.53
CA PHE A 61 -10.95 2.07 -13.58
C PHE A 61 -10.45 2.89 -12.40
N LEU A 62 -9.14 2.85 -12.12
CA LEU A 62 -8.56 3.44 -10.92
C LEU A 62 -7.28 4.19 -11.27
N SER A 63 -7.23 5.44 -10.82
CA SER A 63 -6.04 6.28 -10.86
C SER A 63 -4.96 5.78 -9.89
N PRO A 64 -3.68 6.15 -10.10
CA PRO A 64 -2.63 5.84 -9.14
C PRO A 64 -2.90 6.39 -7.73
N ALA A 65 -3.54 7.56 -7.63
CA ALA A 65 -3.88 8.20 -6.35
C ALA A 65 -4.92 7.38 -5.55
N GLU A 66 -5.97 6.87 -6.22
CA GLU A 66 -6.98 6.02 -5.59
C GLU A 66 -6.39 4.70 -5.09
N ILE A 67 -5.48 4.11 -5.87
CA ILE A 67 -4.77 2.88 -5.51
C ILE A 67 -3.91 3.11 -4.25
N LEU A 68 -3.11 4.19 -4.22
CA LEU A 68 -2.29 4.52 -3.05
C LEU A 68 -3.13 4.81 -1.82
N LYS A 69 -4.17 5.63 -1.97
CA LYS A 69 -5.09 5.98 -0.87
C LYS A 69 -5.74 4.74 -0.28
N PHE A 70 -6.18 3.80 -1.12
CA PHE A 70 -6.74 2.54 -0.65
C PHE A 70 -5.68 1.71 0.10
N ARG A 71 -4.49 1.53 -0.48
CA ARG A 71 -3.43 0.70 0.09
C ARG A 71 -2.95 1.23 1.45
N ASP A 72 -2.73 2.54 1.57
CA ASP A 72 -2.25 3.14 2.81
C ASP A 72 -3.33 3.08 3.91
N ARG A 73 -4.61 3.28 3.56
CA ARG A 73 -5.73 3.03 4.48
C ARG A 73 -5.81 1.56 4.91
N ALA A 74 -5.67 0.64 3.96
CA ALA A 74 -5.75 -0.81 4.20
C ALA A 74 -4.65 -1.28 5.16
N PHE A 75 -3.44 -0.72 5.04
CA PHE A 75 -2.35 -1.00 5.98
C PHE A 75 -2.72 -0.64 7.43
N ILE A 76 -3.26 0.55 7.64
CA ILE A 76 -3.71 1.01 8.96
C ILE A 76 -4.85 0.13 9.46
N GLU A 77 -5.86 -0.13 8.63
CA GLU A 77 -7.03 -0.92 9.00
C GLU A 77 -6.66 -2.34 9.41
N TYR A 78 -5.75 -3.00 8.68
CA TYR A 78 -5.33 -4.36 8.99
C TYR A 78 -4.52 -4.43 10.28
N HIS A 79 -3.55 -3.53 10.45
CA HIS A 79 -2.61 -3.58 11.58
C HIS A 79 -3.16 -2.97 12.86
N SER A 80 -4.27 -2.22 12.79
CA SER A 80 -5.03 -1.77 13.97
C SER A 80 -6.18 -2.70 14.36
N ASP A 81 -6.41 -3.78 13.59
CA ASP A 81 -7.48 -4.74 13.86
C ASP A 81 -7.24 -5.46 15.21
N PRO A 82 -8.23 -5.47 16.14
CA PRO A 82 -8.05 -6.11 17.44
C PRO A 82 -7.68 -7.60 17.37
N ASN A 83 -8.17 -8.33 16.36
CA ASN A 83 -7.84 -9.75 16.20
C ASN A 83 -6.39 -9.92 15.77
N PHE A 84 -5.92 -9.04 14.88
CA PHE A 84 -4.51 -9.02 14.47
C PHE A 84 -3.60 -8.70 15.66
N LEU A 85 -3.90 -7.64 16.42
CA LEU A 85 -3.12 -7.26 17.60
C LEU A 85 -3.11 -8.37 18.65
N SER A 86 -4.24 -9.02 18.90
CA SER A 86 -4.34 -10.18 19.81
C SER A 86 -3.47 -11.34 19.34
N ARG A 87 -3.47 -11.64 18.04
CA ARG A 87 -2.60 -12.65 17.44
C ARG A 87 -1.12 -12.30 17.59
N ILE A 88 -0.74 -11.05 17.32
CA ILE A 88 0.65 -10.60 17.46
C ILE A 88 1.09 -10.71 18.91
N LYS A 89 0.29 -10.23 19.87
CA LYS A 89 0.55 -10.38 21.30
C LYS A 89 0.79 -11.84 21.69
N SER A 90 -0.09 -12.74 21.24
CA SER A 90 0.00 -14.17 21.56
C SER A 90 1.24 -14.84 20.97
N LYS A 91 1.75 -14.38 19.83
CA LYS A 91 2.89 -15.01 19.13
C LYS A 91 4.24 -14.37 19.44
N PHE A 92 4.26 -13.06 19.66
CA PHE A 92 5.47 -12.25 19.68
C PHE A 92 5.57 -11.34 20.92
N GLY A 93 4.55 -11.29 21.78
CA GLY A 93 4.54 -10.50 23.01
C GLY A 93 4.05 -9.05 22.83
N GLU A 94 3.98 -8.32 23.94
CA GLU A 94 3.44 -6.96 23.98
C GLU A 94 4.32 -5.95 23.23
N GLU A 95 5.65 -6.10 23.31
CA GLU A 95 6.60 -5.19 22.66
C GLU A 95 6.39 -5.12 21.14
N ALA A 96 6.00 -6.24 20.52
CA ALA A 96 5.67 -6.29 19.10
C ALA A 96 4.37 -5.53 18.77
N VAL A 97 3.37 -5.60 19.65
CA VAL A 97 2.12 -4.83 19.54
C VAL A 97 2.41 -3.34 19.65
N ASP A 98 3.17 -2.94 20.67
CA ASP A 98 3.54 -1.54 20.90
C ASP A 98 4.30 -0.97 19.69
N THR A 99 5.25 -1.73 19.15
CA THR A 99 6.00 -1.32 17.94
C THR A 99 5.09 -1.09 16.74
N ILE A 100 4.09 -1.95 16.54
CA ILE A 100 3.10 -1.78 15.47
C ILE A 100 2.28 -0.52 15.71
N LEU A 101 1.77 -0.32 16.92
CA LEU A 101 0.97 0.86 17.27
C LEU A 101 1.76 2.17 17.12
N GLU A 102 3.04 2.19 17.49
CA GLU A 102 3.91 3.36 17.25
C GLU A 102 4.13 3.60 15.76
N THR A 103 4.33 2.55 14.96
CA THR A 103 4.48 2.66 13.50
C THR A 103 3.24 3.27 12.86
N LEU A 104 2.04 2.89 13.32
CA LEU A 104 0.78 3.41 12.78
C LEU A 104 0.55 4.91 13.04
N LYS A 105 1.28 5.53 13.97
CA LYS A 105 1.22 6.98 14.20
C LYS A 105 1.88 7.80 13.10
N VAL A 106 2.68 7.17 12.24
CA VAL A 106 3.42 7.84 11.16
C VAL A 106 2.82 7.43 9.81
N PRO A 107 1.78 8.13 9.31
CA PRO A 107 1.20 7.83 8.01
C PRO A 107 2.16 8.18 6.87
N LEU A 108 2.12 7.38 5.79
CA LEU A 108 2.86 7.70 4.58
C LEU A 108 2.18 8.86 3.85
N ARG A 109 2.94 9.94 3.61
CA ARG A 109 2.53 11.05 2.77
C ARG A 109 2.75 10.70 1.29
N ARG A 110 1.84 11.14 0.43
CA ARG A 110 1.85 10.82 -1.01
C ARG A 110 1.56 12.07 -1.83
N LYS A 111 2.48 12.44 -2.71
CA LYS A 111 2.32 13.59 -3.61
C LYS A 111 1.01 13.51 -4.39
N LEU A 112 0.75 12.37 -5.03
CA LEU A 112 -0.45 12.17 -5.86
C LEU A 112 -1.77 12.27 -5.08
N VAL A 113 -1.79 11.81 -3.83
CA VAL A 113 -3.00 11.88 -2.99
C VAL A 113 -3.22 13.31 -2.52
N GLU A 114 -2.15 14.00 -2.10
CA GLU A 114 -2.21 15.40 -1.66
C GLU A 114 -2.60 16.34 -2.81
N GLU A 115 -2.08 16.13 -4.02
CA GLU A 115 -2.44 16.90 -5.21
C GLU A 115 -3.88 16.66 -5.66
N SER A 116 -4.42 15.44 -5.52
CA SER A 116 -5.80 15.10 -5.92
C SER A 116 -6.90 15.71 -5.04
N LEU A 117 -6.53 16.31 -3.90
CA LEU A 117 -7.45 16.94 -2.95
C LEU A 117 -7.59 18.46 -3.17
N ASN A 118 -6.75 19.05 -4.02
CA ASN A 118 -6.77 20.46 -4.39
C ASN A 118 -7.44 20.67 -5.76
#